data_AF-A0A520DX81-F1
#
_entry.id   AF-A0A520DX81-F1
#
_cell.length_a   1.000
_cell.length_b   1.000
_cell.length_c   1.000
_cell.angle_alpha   90.00
_cell.angle_beta   90.00
_cell.angle_gamma   90.00
#
_symmetry.space_group_name_H-M   'P 1'
#
loop_
_entity.id
_entity.type
_entity.pdbx_description
1 polymer ?
#
loop_
_entity_poly.entity_id
_entity_poly.type
_entity_poly.pdbx_seq_one_letter_code
_entity_poly.pdbx_strand_id
1 'polypeptide(L)'
;MKIRELKTIARPNGEVHREYNHLRILNIDYFLESTSNTYEPYISPFAILADLESKVMFENDPPESLLIGYKEDGDCIFELVSVDLIEHNRRTVTYEFMTTIS
;
A
#
# COMPACT_ATOMS: atom_id res chain seq x y z
N MET A 1 -15.55 8.74 -5.64
CA MET A 1 -15.32 9.49 -4.38
C MET A 1 -14.43 10.69 -4.70
N LYS A 2 -14.69 11.90 -4.21
CA LYS A 2 -13.76 13.03 -4.44
C LYS A 2 -12.65 12.99 -3.39
N ILE A 3 -11.45 12.56 -3.78
CA ILE A 3 -10.30 12.46 -2.90
C ILE A 3 -9.52 13.79 -2.95
N ARG A 4 -9.16 14.34 -1.78
CA ARG A 4 -8.31 15.54 -1.69
C ARG A 4 -6.89 15.18 -2.15
N GLU A 5 -6.29 16.04 -2.97
CA GLU A 5 -4.89 15.93 -3.38
C GLU A 5 -3.93 16.07 -2.19
N LEU A 6 -2.83 15.31 -2.25
CA LEU A 6 -1.67 15.45 -1.39
C LEU A 6 -0.95 16.77 -1.69
N LYS A 7 -0.57 17.47 -0.63
CA LYS A 7 0.08 18.78 -0.72
C LYS A 7 1.53 18.71 -0.28
N THR A 8 2.30 19.66 -0.78
CA THR A 8 3.61 19.99 -0.22
C THR A 8 3.43 21.18 0.73
N ILE A 9 3.83 21.02 1.99
CA ILE A 9 3.67 22.00 3.05
C ILE A 9 5.06 22.54 3.41
N ALA A 10 5.24 23.85 3.25
CA ALA A 10 6.40 24.55 3.77
C ALA A 10 6.20 24.89 5.26
N ARG A 11 7.15 24.51 6.11
CA ARG A 11 7.14 24.83 7.53
C ARG A 11 7.83 26.19 7.81
N PRO A 12 7.53 26.85 8.94
CA PRO A 12 8.13 28.14 9.30
C PRO A 12 9.67 28.13 9.43
N ASN A 13 10.27 26.96 9.66
CA ASN A 13 11.72 26.77 9.72
C ASN A 13 12.38 26.58 8.34
N GLY A 14 11.63 26.67 7.24
CA GLY A 14 12.11 26.47 5.88
C GLY A 14 12.13 25.01 5.41
N GLU A 15 11.76 24.05 6.26
CA GLU A 15 11.63 22.65 5.85
C GLU A 15 10.41 22.45 4.94
N VAL A 16 10.59 21.65 3.89
CA VAL A 16 9.52 21.27 2.97
C VAL A 16 9.11 19.84 3.30
N HIS A 17 7.85 19.63 3.65
CA HIS A 17 7.28 18.32 3.92
C HIS A 17 6.22 17.98 2.89
N ARG A 18 6.37 16.84 2.20
CA ARG A 18 5.36 16.32 1.29
C ARG A 18 4.42 15.42 2.08
N GLU A 19 3.11 15.69 2.03
CA GLU A 19 2.10 14.77 2.55
C GLU A 19 2.19 13.44 1.79
N TYR A 20 1.95 12.33 2.50
CA TYR A 20 2.01 11.00 1.93
C TYR A 20 0.91 10.12 2.54
N ASN A 21 0.63 9.02 1.83
CA ASN A 21 -0.29 7.99 2.24
C ASN A 21 0.35 7.06 3.26
N HIS A 22 -0.39 6.76 4.31
CA HIS A 22 -0.10 5.63 5.18
C HIS A 22 -0.82 4.40 4.64
N LEU A 23 -0.06 3.37 4.25
CA LEU A 23 -0.63 2.10 3.84
C LEU A 23 -1.16 1.33 5.07
N ARG A 24 -2.37 0.78 4.95
CA ARG A 24 -2.95 -0.20 5.88
C ARG A 24 -3.39 -1.43 5.09
N ILE A 25 -3.11 -2.62 5.61
CA ILE A 25 -3.64 -3.87 5.06
C ILE A 25 -4.72 -4.38 6.01
N LEU A 26 -5.96 -4.52 5.53
CA LEU A 26 -7.12 -4.89 6.35
C LEU A 26 -6.94 -6.27 7.00
N ASN A 27 -6.41 -7.23 6.24
CA ASN A 27 -6.26 -8.62 6.62
C ASN A 27 -4.76 -9.04 6.63
N ILE A 28 -3.91 -8.23 7.27
CA ILE A 28 -2.46 -8.43 7.30
C ILE A 28 -2.05 -9.82 7.79
N ASP A 29 -2.75 -10.37 8.79
CA ASP A 29 -2.45 -11.69 9.33
C ASP A 29 -2.66 -12.78 8.29
N TYR A 30 -3.77 -12.73 7.55
CA TYR A 30 -4.07 -13.65 6.45
C TYR A 30 -3.03 -13.55 5.32
N PHE A 31 -2.62 -12.32 4.96
CA PHE A 31 -1.54 -12.12 4.00
C PHE A 31 -0.24 -12.78 4.46
N LEU A 32 0.17 -12.58 5.72
CA LEU A 32 1.41 -13.17 6.23
C LEU A 32 1.32 -14.69 6.28
N GLU A 33 0.20 -15.27 6.70
CA GLU A 33 0.01 -16.74 6.72
C GLU A 33 0.03 -17.37 5.31
N SER A 34 -0.61 -16.71 4.34
CA SER A 34 -0.68 -17.19 2.95
C SER A 34 0.66 -17.15 2.23
N THR A 35 1.50 -16.16 2.56
CA THR A 35 2.83 -15.99 1.95
C THR A 35 3.90 -16.80 2.65
N SER A 36 3.80 -17.03 3.97
CA SER A 36 4.81 -17.75 4.77
C SER A 36 4.89 -19.26 4.50
N ASN A 37 3.83 -19.87 3.96
CA ASN A 37 3.66 -21.33 3.89
C ASN A 37 4.00 -21.97 2.53
N THR A 38 4.73 -21.28 1.67
CA THR A 38 5.08 -21.82 0.35
C THR A 38 6.49 -22.44 0.33
N TYR A 39 6.63 -23.60 -0.32
CA TYR A 39 7.89 -24.34 -0.45
C TYR A 39 8.81 -23.79 -1.57
N GLU A 40 8.32 -22.82 -2.34
CA GLU A 40 9.04 -22.21 -3.46
C GLU A 40 9.93 -21.04 -2.99
N PRO A 41 10.98 -20.66 -3.73
CA PRO A 41 11.70 -19.42 -3.47
C PRO A 41 10.82 -18.21 -3.84
N TYR A 42 10.17 -17.61 -2.83
CA TYR A 42 9.42 -16.36 -2.97
C TYR A 42 10.16 -15.18 -2.32
N ILE A 43 9.86 -13.96 -2.76
CA ILE A 43 10.37 -12.75 -2.10
C ILE A 43 9.70 -12.57 -0.74
N SER A 44 10.42 -12.06 0.25
CA SER A 44 9.87 -11.84 1.60
C SER A 44 8.55 -11.06 1.56
N PRO A 45 7.54 -11.40 2.40
CA PRO A 45 6.29 -10.64 2.49
C PRO A 45 6.52 -9.15 2.79
N PHE A 46 7.59 -8.81 3.50
CA PHE A 46 7.94 -7.41 3.74
C PHE A 46 8.43 -6.69 2.48
N ALA A 47 9.04 -7.39 1.53
CA ALA A 47 9.43 -6.82 0.24
C ALA A 47 8.20 -6.53 -0.63
N ILE A 48 7.20 -7.42 -0.60
CA ILE A 48 5.90 -7.22 -1.26
C ILE A 48 5.21 -5.97 -0.69
N LEU A 49 5.15 -5.85 0.65
CA LEU A 49 4.56 -4.69 1.31
C LEU A 49 5.30 -3.39 1.02
N ALA A 50 6.64 -3.43 0.91
CA ALA A 50 7.43 -2.26 0.55
C ALA A 50 7.18 -1.80 -0.89
N ASP A 51 7.06 -2.72 -1.85
CA ASP A 51 6.69 -2.37 -3.23
C ASP A 51 5.28 -1.77 -3.28
N LEU A 52 4.32 -2.40 -2.60
CA LEU A 52 2.96 -1.89 -2.47
C LEU A 52 2.94 -0.47 -1.89
N GLU A 53 3.64 -0.23 -0.78
CA GLU A 53 3.75 1.09 -0.16
C GLU A 53 4.34 2.11 -1.14
N SER A 54 5.40 1.76 -1.87
CA SER A 54 6.04 2.68 -2.83
C SER A 54 5.10 3.13 -3.95
N LYS A 55 4.22 2.23 -4.42
CA LYS A 55 3.24 2.49 -5.48
C LYS A 55 2.11 3.40 -5.00
N VAL A 56 1.80 3.41 -3.70
CA VAL A 56 0.68 4.20 -3.16
C VAL A 56 1.12 5.42 -2.39
N MET A 57 2.37 5.50 -1.91
CA MET A 57 2.83 6.50 -0.93
C MET A 57 2.51 7.95 -1.34
N PHE A 58 2.65 8.27 -2.62
CA PHE A 58 2.45 9.63 -3.12
C PHE A 58 1.31 9.76 -4.14
N GLU A 59 0.50 8.72 -4.28
CA GLU A 59 -0.55 8.65 -5.29
C GLU A 59 -1.80 9.40 -4.82
N ASN A 60 -2.30 10.34 -5.62
CA ASN A 60 -3.48 11.14 -5.27
C ASN A 60 -4.76 10.30 -5.36
N ASP A 61 -4.81 9.41 -6.35
CA ASP A 61 -5.93 8.53 -6.62
C ASP A 61 -5.43 7.07 -6.61
N PRO A 62 -5.32 6.45 -5.42
CA PRO A 62 -4.78 5.09 -5.30
C PRO A 62 -5.56 4.11 -6.18
N PRO A 63 -4.89 3.21 -6.93
CA PRO A 63 -5.57 2.30 -7.84
C PRO A 63 -6.53 1.35 -7.10
N GLU A 64 -7.68 1.04 -7.71
CA GLU A 64 -8.65 0.10 -7.13
C GLU A 64 -8.07 -1.31 -6.93
N SER A 65 -7.11 -1.71 -7.76
CA SER A 65 -6.42 -3.00 -7.65
C SER A 65 -4.94 -2.83 -7.97
N LEU A 66 -4.09 -3.53 -7.21
CA LEU A 66 -2.65 -3.57 -7.41
C LEU A 66 -2.15 -5.01 -7.46
N LEU A 67 -1.31 -5.27 -8.46
CA LEU A 67 -0.55 -6.51 -8.62
C LEU A 67 0.89 -6.26 -8.16
N ILE A 68 1.33 -7.09 -7.22
CA ILE A 68 2.68 -7.03 -6.66
C ILE A 68 3.34 -8.38 -6.89
N GLY A 69 4.35 -8.40 -7.75
CA GLY A 69 5.08 -9.63 -8.05
C GLY A 69 5.74 -10.20 -6.79
N TYR A 70 5.48 -11.48 -6.51
CA TYR A 70 6.11 -12.20 -5.39
C TYR A 70 7.10 -13.29 -5.85
N LYS A 71 7.11 -13.61 -7.15
CA LYS A 71 8.07 -14.48 -7.86
C LYS A 71 8.10 -14.14 -9.36
N GLU A 72 8.93 -14.84 -10.15
CA GLU A 72 9.17 -14.57 -11.58
C GLU A 72 7.88 -14.51 -12.42
N ASP A 73 6.89 -15.36 -12.11
CA ASP A 73 5.59 -15.42 -12.80
C ASP A 73 4.43 -15.48 -11.79
N GLY A 74 4.48 -14.70 -10.71
CA GLY A 74 3.39 -14.72 -9.72
C GLY A 74 3.18 -13.38 -9.04
N ASP A 75 1.91 -12.99 -8.92
CA ASP A 75 1.48 -11.73 -8.32
C ASP A 75 0.58 -11.94 -7.12
N CYS A 76 0.75 -11.09 -6.10
CA CYS A 76 -0.22 -10.86 -5.05
C CYS A 76 -1.23 -9.80 -5.51
N ILE A 77 -2.51 -10.07 -5.30
CA ILE A 77 -3.60 -9.14 -5.61
C ILE A 77 -4.01 -8.40 -4.34
N PHE A 78 -3.98 -7.07 -4.40
CA PHE A 78 -4.48 -6.19 -3.36
C PHE A 78 -5.60 -5.31 -3.91
N GLU A 79 -6.76 -5.30 -3.25
CA GLU A 79 -7.91 -4.46 -3.62
C GLU A 79 -8.08 -3.30 -2.65
N LEU A 80 -8.37 -2.11 -3.18
CA LEU A 80 -8.58 -0.91 -2.40
C LEU A 80 -9.91 -0.99 -1.67
N VAL A 81 -9.85 -0.88 -0.34
CA VAL A 81 -11.02 -0.89 0.54
C VAL A 81 -11.48 0.53 0.83
N SER A 82 -10.57 1.40 1.25
CA SER A 82 -10.90 2.76 1.68
C SER A 82 -9.73 3.73 1.53
N VAL A 83 -10.08 5.01 1.36
CA VAL A 83 -9.15 6.12 1.50
C VAL A 83 -9.72 7.07 2.56
N ASP A 84 -9.16 7.01 3.76
CA ASP A 84 -9.63 7.71 4.94
C ASP A 84 -8.74 8.93 5.23
N LEU A 85 -9.36 10.08 5.52
CA LEU A 85 -8.64 11.24 6.05
C LEU A 85 -8.68 11.19 7.57
N ILE A 86 -7.52 10.95 8.18
CA ILE A 86 -7.32 11.02 9.62
C ILE A 86 -7.02 12.47 10.01
N GLU A 87 -7.34 12.82 11.25
CA GLU A 87 -6.96 14.08 11.87
C GLU A 87 -5.48 14.44 11.57
N HIS A 88 -5.19 15.73 11.44
CA HIS A 88 -3.85 16.26 11.12
C HIS A 88 -3.36 16.00 9.69
N ASN A 89 -4.25 15.98 8.70
CA ASN A 89 -3.93 15.81 7.26
C ASN A 89 -3.22 14.50 6.91
N ARG A 90 -3.36 13.46 7.75
CA ARG A 90 -2.84 12.13 7.44
C ARG A 90 -3.87 11.38 6.62
N ARG A 91 -3.47 10.84 5.47
CA ARG A 91 -4.34 10.02 4.64
C ARG A 91 -3.95 8.56 4.80
N THR A 92 -4.90 7.71 5.15
CA THR A 92 -4.70 6.26 5.23
C THR A 92 -5.37 5.62 4.03
N VAL A 93 -4.58 4.85 3.29
CA VAL A 93 -5.05 4.07 2.14
C VAL A 93 -5.07 2.62 2.59
N THR A 94 -6.26 2.02 2.55
CA THR A 94 -6.48 0.65 3.05
C THR A 94 -6.67 -0.27 1.87
N TYR A 95 -5.81 -1.28 1.78
CA TYR A 95 -5.98 -2.40 0.86
C TYR A 95 -6.36 -3.67 1.62
N GLU A 96 -6.99 -4.60 0.94
CA GLU A 96 -7.21 -5.97 1.37
C GLU A 96 -6.42 -6.90 0.46
N PHE A 97 -5.67 -7.84 1.04
CA PHE A 97 -5.04 -8.90 0.27
C PHE A 97 -6.09 -9.92 -0.13
N MET A 98 -6.22 -10.18 -1.42
CA MET A 98 -7.25 -11.08 -1.94
C MET A 98 -6.71 -12.50 -2.13
N THR A 99 -5.67 -12.63 -2.96
CA THR A 99 -5.12 -13.93 -3.32
C THR A 99 -3.77 -13.77 -4.06
N THR A 100 -3.15 -14.89 -4.40
CA THR A 100 -2.00 -14.97 -5.30
C THR A 100 -2.41 -15.62 -6.63
N ILE A 101 -1.83 -15.17 -7.74
CA ILE A 101 -1.97 -15.78 -9.06
C ILE A 101 -0.62 -16.28 -9.57
N SER A 102 -0.62 -17.36 -10.36
CA SER A 102 0.53 -17.99 -11.01
C SER A 102 0.09 -18.69 -12.30
#